data_AF-A0A975JFM7-F1
#
_entry.id   AF-A0A975JFM7-F1
#
_cell.length_a   1.000
_cell.length_b   1.000
_cell.length_c   1.000
_cell.angle_alpha   90.00
_cell.angle_beta   90.00
_cell.angle_gamma   90.00
#
_symmetry.space_group_name_H-M   'P 1'
#
loop_
_entity.id
_entity.type
_entity.pdbx_description
1 polymer ?
#
loop_
_entity_poly.entity_id
_entity_poly.type
_entity_poly.pdbx_seq_one_letter_code
_entity_poly.pdbx_strand_id
1 'polypeptide(L)'
;MLVLPPVRGNIPAPEEETAEPPVPLPPVTLGDAVLDVQAELAIVIDALTLPLGDVNGFRPGDVVPLSITRLTGAMVLDTQGRTVARGTLGQVDGQRAVQVEQRRRGMAHPMRRASDRADLDLPDVNAATPAPTTKIDVFDGGEEMPDMSDLDLDIDLDADFATQTATGAAEPADRRRA
;
A
#
# COMPACT_ATOMS: atom_id res chain seq x y z
N MET A 1 -15.27 -36.91 13.25
CA MET A 1 -14.07 -37.70 13.59
C MET A 1 -13.45 -38.13 12.25
N LEU A 2 -12.37 -37.48 11.81
CA LEU A 2 -11.72 -37.81 10.54
C LEU A 2 -10.63 -38.85 10.82
N VAL A 3 -10.74 -40.03 10.21
CA VAL A 3 -9.72 -41.09 10.24
C VAL A 3 -9.21 -41.23 8.81
N LEU A 4 -7.91 -40.97 8.61
CA LEU A 4 -7.23 -41.18 7.33
C LEU A 4 -6.86 -42.67 7.18
N PRO A 5 -7.04 -43.32 6.01
CA PRO A 5 -6.52 -44.65 5.77
C PRO A 5 -5.01 -44.61 5.46
N PRO A 6 -4.21 -45.62 5.88
CA PRO A 6 -2.80 -45.67 5.51
C PRO A 6 -2.64 -46.07 4.05
N VAL A 7 -1.99 -45.21 3.27
CA VAL A 7 -1.55 -45.49 1.90
C VAL A 7 -0.45 -46.55 1.96
N ARG A 8 -0.75 -47.78 1.53
CA ARG A 8 0.28 -48.81 1.30
C ARG A 8 0.87 -48.63 -0.09
N GLY A 9 1.92 -47.83 -0.18
CA GLY A 9 2.83 -47.86 -1.31
C GLY A 9 3.81 -49.01 -1.16
N ASN A 10 3.71 -50.03 -2.01
CA ASN A 10 4.72 -51.08 -2.14
C ASN A 10 5.92 -50.50 -2.91
N ILE A 11 6.99 -50.14 -2.20
CA ILE A 11 8.28 -49.73 -2.78
C ILE A 11 9.22 -50.94 -2.67
N PRO A 12 9.87 -51.39 -3.76
CA PRO A 12 10.87 -52.45 -3.67
C PRO A 12 12.08 -51.95 -2.86
N ALA A 13 12.59 -52.81 -1.98
CA ALA A 13 13.68 -52.51 -1.05
C ALA A 13 14.92 -51.96 -1.78
N PRO A 14 15.51 -50.84 -1.33
CA PRO A 14 16.81 -50.41 -1.82
C PRO A 14 17.92 -51.19 -1.11
N GLU A 15 18.94 -51.54 -1.89
CA GLU A 15 20.18 -52.17 -1.47
C GLU A 15 20.86 -51.35 -0.35
N GLU A 16 21.50 -52.02 0.60
CA GLU A 16 22.13 -51.43 1.79
C GLU A 16 23.30 -50.49 1.40
N GLU A 17 22.96 -49.24 1.13
CA GLU A 17 23.91 -48.13 1.11
C GLU A 17 24.22 -47.74 2.56
N THR A 18 25.52 -47.62 2.86
CA THR A 18 26.06 -47.34 4.20
C THR A 18 25.33 -46.16 4.83
N ALA A 19 24.54 -46.42 5.86
CA ALA A 19 23.71 -45.43 6.53
C ALA A 19 24.59 -44.40 7.25
N GLU A 20 24.74 -43.22 6.63
CA GLU A 20 25.15 -41.99 7.30
C GLU A 20 24.14 -41.73 8.45
N PRO A 21 24.58 -41.39 9.67
CA PRO A 21 23.66 -41.19 10.79
C PRO A 21 22.63 -40.12 10.42
N PRO A 22 21.33 -40.34 10.69
CA PRO A 22 20.30 -39.39 10.32
C PRO A 22 20.56 -38.07 11.04
N VAL A 23 20.87 -37.03 10.26
CA VAL A 23 21.01 -35.67 10.76
C VAL A 23 19.66 -35.28 11.38
N PRO A 24 19.60 -34.94 12.68
CA PRO A 24 18.33 -34.61 13.32
C PRO A 24 17.78 -33.33 12.72
N LEU A 25 16.64 -33.44 12.03
CA LEU A 25 15.90 -32.29 11.52
C LEU A 25 15.45 -31.42 12.72
N PRO A 26 15.58 -30.08 12.64
CA PRO A 26 15.11 -29.20 13.70
C PRO A 26 13.61 -29.39 13.93
N PRO A 27 13.12 -29.29 15.18
CA PRO A 27 11.70 -29.46 15.48
C PRO A 27 10.89 -28.37 14.79
N VAL A 28 10.00 -28.78 13.88
CA VAL A 28 9.05 -27.87 13.21
C VAL A 28 8.18 -27.24 14.29
N THR A 29 8.23 -25.91 14.39
CA THR A 29 7.38 -25.21 15.34
C THR A 29 5.98 -25.07 14.77
N LEU A 30 4.98 -24.90 15.63
CA LEU A 30 3.61 -24.60 15.17
C LEU A 30 3.58 -23.32 14.32
N GLY A 31 4.46 -22.35 14.61
CA GLY A 31 4.60 -21.15 13.80
C GLY A 31 4.97 -21.46 12.36
N ASP A 32 5.94 -22.35 12.15
CA ASP A 32 6.38 -22.77 10.82
C ASP A 32 5.26 -23.50 10.07
N ALA A 33 4.56 -24.41 10.76
CA ALA A 33 3.45 -25.15 10.18
C ALA A 33 2.25 -24.25 9.80
N VAL A 34 2.00 -23.18 10.54
CA VAL A 34 0.91 -22.22 10.24
C VAL A 34 1.30 -21.27 9.11
N LEU A 35 2.58 -20.87 9.01
CA LEU A 35 3.05 -20.00 7.93
C LEU A 35 3.12 -20.72 6.58
N ASP A 36 3.26 -22.05 6.57
CA ASP A 36 3.29 -22.87 5.36
C ASP A 36 1.87 -23.17 4.80
N VAL A 37 0.81 -22.70 5.48
CA VAL A 37 -0.56 -22.86 5.01
C VAL A 37 -0.81 -21.97 3.79
N GLN A 38 -1.23 -22.59 2.69
CA GLN A 38 -1.65 -21.87 1.49
C GLN A 38 -2.92 -21.05 1.77
N ALA A 39 -2.86 -19.75 1.48
CA ALA A 39 -4.00 -18.86 1.56
C ALA A 39 -4.45 -18.47 0.15
N GLU A 40 -5.71 -18.74 -0.16
CA GLU A 40 -6.34 -18.26 -1.38
C GLU A 40 -6.90 -16.85 -1.15
N LEU A 41 -6.58 -15.93 -2.07
CA LEU A 41 -7.01 -14.54 -2.02
C LEU A 41 -7.65 -14.16 -3.35
N ALA A 42 -8.82 -13.52 -3.29
CA ALA A 42 -9.52 -13.02 -4.47
C ALA A 42 -9.24 -11.53 -4.63
N ILE A 43 -9.00 -11.11 -5.88
CA ILE A 43 -8.84 -9.70 -6.25
C ILE A 43 -10.14 -9.21 -6.86
N VAL A 44 -10.74 -8.18 -6.26
CA VAL A 44 -11.99 -7.57 -6.72
C VAL A 44 -11.75 -6.12 -7.11
N ILE A 45 -12.10 -5.77 -8.34
CA ILE A 45 -11.97 -4.40 -8.86
C ILE A 45 -13.12 -3.53 -8.38
N ASP A 46 -14.35 -4.02 -8.54
CA ASP A 46 -15.56 -3.34 -8.07
C ASP A 46 -16.60 -4.36 -7.61
N ALA A 47 -17.42 -3.93 -6.66
CA ALA A 47 -18.54 -4.70 -6.14
C ALA A 47 -19.81 -3.86 -6.27
N LEU A 48 -20.75 -4.35 -7.08
CA LEU A 48 -22.00 -3.67 -7.38
C LEU A 48 -23.14 -4.30 -6.59
N THR A 49 -24.00 -3.45 -6.04
CA THR A 49 -25.27 -3.88 -5.44
C THR A 49 -26.39 -3.57 -6.41
N LEU A 50 -27.08 -4.62 -6.88
CA LEU A 50 -28.15 -4.53 -7.85
C LEU A 50 -29.41 -5.25 -7.32
N PRO A 51 -30.62 -4.75 -7.60
CA PRO A 51 -31.86 -5.49 -7.35
C PRO A 51 -31.86 -6.82 -8.11
N LEU A 52 -32.43 -7.88 -7.51
CA LEU A 52 -32.52 -9.19 -8.17
C LEU A 52 -33.27 -9.15 -9.51
N GLY A 53 -34.24 -8.25 -9.65
CA GLY A 53 -34.98 -8.07 -10.91
C GLY A 53 -34.06 -7.65 -12.06
N ASP A 54 -33.13 -6.74 -11.80
CA ASP A 54 -32.18 -6.23 -12.79
C ASP A 54 -31.16 -7.30 -13.16
N VAL A 55 -30.70 -8.08 -12.17
CA VAL A 55 -29.75 -9.19 -12.40
C VAL A 55 -30.36 -10.28 -13.29
N ASN A 56 -31.63 -10.62 -13.09
CA ASN A 56 -32.33 -11.60 -13.92
C ASN A 56 -32.60 -11.11 -15.36
N GLY A 57 -32.58 -9.80 -15.57
CA GLY A 57 -32.80 -9.17 -16.87
C GLY A 57 -31.58 -9.15 -17.77
N PHE A 58 -30.37 -9.37 -17.23
CA PHE A 58 -29.13 -9.23 -17.99
C PHE A 58 -29.02 -10.22 -19.14
N ARG A 59 -28.57 -9.70 -20.28
CA ARG A 59 -28.28 -10.45 -21.50
C ARG A 59 -26.83 -10.23 -21.92
N PRO A 60 -26.23 -11.19 -22.65
CA PRO A 60 -24.93 -10.97 -23.27
C PRO A 60 -24.95 -9.70 -24.12
N GLY A 61 -24.04 -8.76 -23.84
CA GLY A 61 -23.98 -7.46 -24.49
C GLY A 61 -24.45 -6.29 -23.63
N ASP A 62 -25.12 -6.55 -22.51
CA ASP A 62 -25.50 -5.49 -21.57
C ASP A 62 -24.26 -4.89 -20.90
N VAL A 63 -24.26 -3.55 -20.79
CA VAL A 63 -23.15 -2.79 -20.22
C VAL A 63 -23.45 -2.47 -18.76
N VAL A 64 -22.60 -2.96 -17.87
CA VAL A 64 -22.70 -2.67 -16.45
C VAL A 64 -21.81 -1.46 -16.12
N PRO A 65 -22.37 -0.36 -15.56
CA PRO A 65 -21.58 0.81 -15.24
C PRO A 65 -20.64 0.50 -14.07
N LEU A 66 -19.34 0.49 -14.34
CA LEU A 66 -18.29 0.42 -13.33
C LEU A 66 -17.81 1.83 -13.00
N SER A 67 -17.50 2.08 -11.74
CA SER A 67 -16.95 3.37 -11.33
C SER A 67 -15.52 3.51 -11.85
N ILE A 68 -15.26 4.45 -12.75
CA ILE A 68 -13.92 4.66 -13.35
C ILE A 68 -12.85 4.90 -12.27
N THR A 69 -13.19 5.66 -11.22
CA THR A 69 -12.32 5.91 -10.06
C THR A 69 -11.90 4.62 -9.34
N ARG A 70 -12.69 3.54 -9.45
CA ARG A 70 -12.40 2.25 -8.83
C ARG A 70 -11.63 1.29 -9.76
N LEU A 71 -11.53 1.57 -11.06
CA LEU A 71 -10.80 0.69 -11.99
C LEU A 71 -9.28 0.67 -11.74
N THR A 72 -8.75 1.72 -11.11
CA THR A 72 -7.31 1.77 -10.74
C THR A 72 -7.05 1.02 -9.43
N GLY A 73 -8.03 1.02 -8.53
CA GLY A 73 -7.95 0.37 -7.23
C GLY A 73 -8.44 -1.08 -7.27
N ALA A 74 -7.86 -1.91 -6.42
CA ALA A 74 -8.28 -3.29 -6.22
C ALA A 74 -8.41 -3.59 -4.74
N MET A 75 -9.39 -4.40 -4.38
CA MET A 75 -9.58 -4.96 -3.05
C MET A 75 -9.12 -6.41 -3.04
N VAL A 76 -8.32 -6.77 -2.04
CA VAL A 76 -7.92 -8.16 -1.81
C VAL A 76 -8.85 -8.73 -0.74
N LEU A 77 -9.55 -9.80 -1.08
CA LEU A 77 -10.49 -10.50 -0.21
C LEU A 77 -9.94 -11.87 0.19
N ASP A 78 -10.24 -12.31 1.41
CA ASP A 78 -10.07 -13.71 1.79
C ASP A 78 -11.23 -14.58 1.25
N THR A 79 -11.16 -15.88 1.50
CA THR A 79 -12.18 -16.86 1.13
C THR A 79 -13.55 -16.64 1.81
N GLN A 80 -13.60 -15.86 2.89
CA GLN A 80 -14.82 -15.43 3.58
C GLN A 80 -15.37 -14.10 3.05
N GLY A 81 -14.74 -13.51 2.02
CA GLY A 81 -15.10 -12.22 1.45
C GLY A 81 -14.66 -11.02 2.29
N ARG A 82 -13.78 -11.21 3.29
CA ARG A 82 -13.28 -10.12 4.13
C ARG A 82 -12.15 -9.39 3.43
N THR A 83 -12.21 -8.06 3.43
CA THR A 83 -11.12 -7.25 2.85
C THR A 83 -9.88 -7.31 3.75
N VAL A 84 -8.83 -7.94 3.23
CA VAL A 84 -7.53 -8.03 3.91
C VAL A 84 -6.60 -6.89 3.54
N ALA A 85 -6.69 -6.39 2.29
CA ALA A 85 -5.86 -5.30 1.80
C ALA A 85 -6.50 -4.55 0.64
N ARG A 86 -5.88 -3.43 0.25
CA ARG A 86 -6.16 -2.68 -0.97
C ARG A 86 -4.87 -2.54 -1.76
N GLY A 87 -4.99 -2.30 -3.06
CA GLY A 87 -3.83 -2.14 -3.92
C GLY A 87 -4.18 -1.49 -5.25
N THR A 88 -3.17 -1.28 -6.06
CA THR A 88 -3.31 -0.78 -7.43
C THR A 88 -3.17 -1.93 -8.41
N LEU A 89 -4.09 -2.04 -9.38
CA LEU A 89 -4.04 -3.06 -10.41
C LEU A 89 -2.97 -2.70 -11.46
N GLY A 90 -2.18 -3.69 -11.85
CA GLY A 90 -1.14 -3.56 -12.86
C GLY A 90 -0.91 -4.88 -13.60
N GLN A 91 0.30 -5.03 -14.12
CA GLN A 91 0.72 -6.21 -14.85
C GLN A 91 2.19 -6.51 -14.58
N VAL A 92 2.50 -7.79 -14.42
CA VAL A 92 3.86 -8.32 -14.29
C VAL A 92 3.94 -9.56 -15.17
N ASP A 93 4.95 -9.64 -16.05
CA ASP A 93 5.19 -10.78 -16.95
C ASP A 93 3.98 -11.23 -17.77
N GLY A 94 3.19 -10.28 -18.29
CA GLY A 94 1.98 -10.62 -19.07
C GLY A 94 0.74 -10.92 -18.22
N GLN A 95 0.87 -11.04 -16.90
CA GLN A 95 -0.19 -11.43 -15.98
C GLN A 95 -0.72 -10.24 -15.18
N ARG A 96 -2.03 -10.24 -14.90
CA ARG A 96 -2.64 -9.22 -14.03
C ARG A 96 -2.11 -9.39 -12.61
N ALA A 97 -1.58 -8.30 -12.06
CA ALA A 97 -0.98 -8.27 -10.74
C ALA A 97 -1.53 -7.08 -9.95
N VAL A 98 -1.49 -7.17 -8.62
CA VAL A 98 -1.88 -6.07 -7.73
C VAL A 98 -0.70 -5.67 -6.87
N GLN A 99 -0.33 -4.40 -6.91
CA GLN A 99 0.59 -3.83 -5.94
C GLN A 99 -0.20 -3.54 -4.66
N VAL A 100 0.05 -4.35 -3.62
CA VAL A 100 -0.64 -4.21 -2.34
C VAL A 100 -0.11 -3.00 -1.59
N GLU A 101 -1.00 -2.10 -1.19
CA GLU A 101 -0.67 -0.98 -0.33
C GLU A 101 -0.40 -1.50 1.08
N GLN A 102 0.85 -1.36 1.53
CA GLN A 102 1.17 -1.63 2.92
C GLN A 102 0.64 -0.48 3.78
N ARG A 103 -0.51 -0.71 4.44
CA ARG A 103 -0.80 0.07 5.64
C ARG A 103 0.27 -0.28 6.65
N ARG A 104 1.16 0.67 6.95
CA ARG A 104 1.93 0.63 8.18
C ARG A 104 0.90 0.48 9.29
N ARG A 105 0.75 -0.73 9.84
CA ARG A 105 0.21 -0.86 11.19
C ARG A 105 1.15 0.01 11.98
N GLY A 106 0.68 1.18 12.41
CA GLY A 106 1.45 2.00 13.32
C GLY A 106 1.92 1.04 14.37
N MET A 107 3.24 0.88 14.52
CA MET A 107 3.78 0.34 15.76
C MET A 107 3.01 1.11 16.80
N ALA A 108 2.10 0.42 17.50
CA ALA A 108 1.49 0.96 18.68
C ALA A 108 2.71 1.37 19.48
N HIS A 109 3.00 2.68 19.52
CA HIS A 109 4.10 3.16 20.33
C HIS A 109 3.83 2.51 21.67
N PRO A 110 4.78 1.77 22.24
CA PRO A 110 4.60 1.22 23.57
C PRO A 110 4.35 2.43 24.47
N MET A 111 3.08 2.76 24.67
CA MET A 111 2.66 3.85 25.50
C MET A 111 3.00 3.35 26.89
N ARG A 112 4.10 3.86 27.43
CA ARG A 112 4.37 3.75 28.86
C ARG A 112 3.09 4.14 29.58
N ARG A 113 2.70 3.35 30.57
CA ARG A 113 1.50 3.64 31.35
C ARG A 113 1.70 5.00 32.00
N ALA A 114 0.63 5.76 32.21
CA ALA A 114 0.71 7.07 32.86
C ALA A 114 1.43 6.98 34.23
N SER A 115 1.35 5.83 34.89
CA SER A 115 2.10 5.51 36.12
C SER A 115 3.62 5.56 35.95
N ASP A 116 4.14 5.14 34.81
CA ASP A 116 5.59 4.99 34.59
C ASP A 116 6.29 6.35 34.39
N ARG A 117 5.51 7.43 34.23
CA ARG A 117 5.99 8.81 34.16
C ARG A 117 6.16 9.44 35.55
N ALA A 118 5.46 8.94 36.57
CA ALA A 118 5.48 9.53 37.92
C ALA A 118 6.81 9.30 38.66
N ASP A 119 7.52 8.22 38.34
CA ASP A 119 8.82 7.88 38.96
C ASP A 119 10.03 8.46 38.21
N LEU A 120 9.79 9.23 37.14
CA LEU A 120 10.84 9.85 36.33
C LEU A 120 10.84 11.36 36.58
N ASP A 121 11.96 11.86 37.08
CA ASP A 121 12.21 13.30 37.25
C ASP A 121 12.47 13.95 35.88
N LEU A 122 11.38 14.19 35.14
CA LEU A 122 11.38 14.79 33.81
C LEU A 122 10.92 16.25 33.93
N PRO A 123 11.56 17.19 33.20
CA PRO A 123 11.11 18.57 33.17
C PRO A 123 9.71 18.67 32.53
N ASP A 124 8.83 19.46 33.16
CA ASP A 124 7.47 19.72 32.66
C ASP A 124 7.53 20.57 31.38
N VAL A 125 7.42 19.91 30.23
CA VAL A 125 7.39 20.54 28.89
C VAL A 125 6.05 21.23 28.57
N ASN A 126 5.03 21.07 29.42
CA ASN A 126 3.74 21.78 29.30
C ASN A 126 3.62 22.95 30.29
N ALA A 127 4.55 23.12 31.22
CA ALA A 127 4.69 24.36 31.95
C ALA A 127 5.02 25.43 30.91
N ALA A 128 4.04 26.28 30.61
CA ALA A 128 4.17 27.41 29.70
C ALA A 128 5.47 28.15 30.04
N THR A 129 6.49 27.92 29.23
CA THR A 129 7.75 28.63 29.33
C THR A 129 7.39 30.08 29.02
N PRO A 130 7.58 31.04 29.95
CA PRO A 130 7.54 32.44 29.54
C PRO A 130 8.59 32.56 28.45
N ALA A 131 8.15 32.93 27.25
CA ALA A 131 8.99 32.97 26.06
C ALA A 131 10.35 33.57 26.43
N PRO A 132 11.48 32.86 26.24
CA PRO A 132 12.76 33.52 26.36
C PRO A 132 12.75 34.62 25.30
N THR A 133 12.74 35.87 25.76
CA THR A 133 13.08 37.00 24.92
C THR A 133 14.57 36.83 24.64
N THR A 134 14.86 35.96 23.68
CA THR A 134 16.19 35.80 23.13
C THR A 134 16.44 37.13 22.43
N LYS A 135 17.11 38.04 23.14
CA LYS A 135 17.88 39.08 22.46
C LYS A 135 18.87 38.31 21.61
N ILE A 136 18.50 38.13 20.35
CA ILE A 136 19.44 37.76 19.31
C ILE A 136 20.39 38.94 19.27
N ASP A 137 21.55 38.80 19.91
CA ASP A 137 22.67 39.67 19.62
C ASP A 137 23.01 39.40 18.15
N VAL A 138 22.56 40.31 17.30
CA VAL A 138 22.95 40.39 15.90
C VAL A 138 24.46 40.50 15.92
N PHE A 139 25.12 39.42 15.53
CA PHE A 139 26.55 39.42 15.25
C PHE A 139 26.77 40.43 14.13
N ASP A 140 27.35 41.57 14.49
CA ASP A 140 27.95 42.53 13.56
C ASP A 140 29.26 41.91 13.06
N GLY A 141 29.12 40.99 12.12
CA GLY A 141 30.21 40.34 11.40
C GLY A 141 29.97 40.54 9.92
N GLY A 142 30.49 41.65 9.38
CA GLY A 142 30.60 41.85 7.95
C GLY A 142 31.59 40.85 7.34
N GLU A 143 31.10 39.66 7.02
CA GLU A 143 31.72 38.79 6.03
C GLU A 143 30.74 38.67 4.86
N GLU A 144 31.13 39.31 3.76
CA GLU A 144 30.46 39.24 2.45
C GLU A 144 30.15 37.78 2.12
N MET A 145 28.87 37.43 2.10
CA MET A 145 28.47 36.19 1.44
C MET A 145 28.85 36.31 -0.03
N PRO A 146 29.52 35.31 -0.62
CA PRO A 146 29.80 35.31 -2.04
C PRO A 146 28.47 35.39 -2.82
N ASP A 147 28.42 36.35 -3.73
CA ASP A 147 27.28 36.58 -4.61
C ASP A 147 27.04 35.33 -5.46
N MET A 148 25.93 34.62 -5.22
CA MET A 148 25.56 33.41 -5.96
C MET A 148 24.93 33.72 -7.33
N SER A 149 25.10 34.94 -7.86
CA SER A 149 24.59 35.32 -9.18
C SER A 149 25.48 34.88 -10.36
N ASP A 150 26.65 34.28 -10.12
CA ASP A 150 27.52 33.70 -11.16
C ASP A 150 27.31 32.17 -11.37
N LEU A 151 26.26 31.59 -10.78
CA LEU A 151 25.84 30.22 -11.12
C LEU A 151 24.98 30.25 -12.39
N ASP A 152 25.65 30.39 -13.55
CA ASP A 152 25.11 30.04 -14.86
C ASP A 152 24.91 28.52 -14.91
N LEU A 153 23.80 28.06 -14.34
CA LEU A 153 23.28 26.72 -14.56
C LEU A 153 22.61 26.71 -15.95
N ASP A 154 23.41 26.49 -16.99
CA ASP A 154 22.96 26.10 -18.33
C ASP A 154 22.31 24.71 -18.22
N ILE A 155 21.07 24.69 -17.73
CA ILE A 155 20.19 23.55 -17.87
C ILE A 155 19.57 23.68 -19.26
N ASP A 156 20.15 22.95 -20.20
CA ASP A 156 19.53 22.62 -21.50
C ASP A 156 18.25 21.80 -21.24
N LEU A 157 17.19 22.50 -20.85
CA LEU A 157 15.82 22.01 -20.83
C LEU A 157 15.30 22.19 -22.25
N ASP A 158 15.57 21.18 -23.08
CA ASP A 158 15.01 21.06 -24.42
C ASP A 158 13.51 21.36 -24.40
N ALA A 159 13.18 22.37 -25.19
CA ALA A 159 11.86 22.94 -25.35
C ALA A 159 10.94 21.97 -26.11
N ASP A 160 10.24 21.10 -25.38
CA ASP A 160 9.18 20.25 -25.94
C ASP A 160 7.87 20.26 -25.12
N PHE A 161 7.61 21.32 -24.36
CA PHE A 161 6.27 21.54 -23.77
C PHE A 161 5.66 22.88 -24.20
N ALA A 162 5.72 23.13 -25.50
CA ALA A 162 4.90 24.17 -26.10
C ALA A 162 3.41 23.77 -26.05
N THR A 163 2.61 24.70 -25.52
CA THR A 163 1.21 24.96 -25.88
C THR A 163 0.12 23.95 -25.47
N GLN A 164 -0.47 24.15 -24.29
CA GLN A 164 -1.93 24.32 -24.21
C GLN A 164 -2.40 24.95 -22.89
N THR A 165 -2.18 26.25 -22.72
CA THR A 165 -3.08 27.10 -21.94
C THR A 165 -3.46 28.30 -22.78
N ALA A 166 -4.68 28.29 -23.32
CA ALA A 166 -5.36 29.50 -23.76
C ALA A 166 -6.86 29.33 -23.54
N THR A 167 -7.26 29.64 -22.32
CA THR A 167 -8.49 30.37 -21.99
C THR A 167 -8.82 31.39 -23.09
N GLY A 168 -9.99 31.27 -23.69
CA GLY A 168 -10.62 32.27 -24.55
C GLY A 168 -12.09 32.36 -24.19
N ALA A 169 -12.45 33.35 -23.38
CA ALA A 169 -13.82 33.75 -23.08
C ALA A 169 -14.38 34.67 -24.19
N ALA A 170 -15.72 34.76 -24.22
CA ALA A 170 -16.64 35.60 -25.04
C ALA A 170 -17.31 34.83 -26.19
N GLU A 171 -18.62 34.86 -26.45
CA GLU A 171 -19.83 35.51 -25.91
C GLU A 171 -21.04 34.91 -26.71
N PRO A 172 -22.30 34.91 -26.24
CA PRO A 172 -23.38 34.14 -26.85
C PRO A 172 -24.08 34.89 -27.99
N ALA A 173 -24.50 34.15 -29.04
CA ALA A 173 -25.33 34.69 -30.11
C ALA A 173 -26.52 33.77 -30.42
N ASP A 174 -27.64 34.15 -29.83
CA ASP A 174 -29.01 33.98 -30.32
C ASP A 174 -29.07 34.01 -31.87
N ARG A 175 -29.54 32.90 -32.47
CA ARG A 175 -30.25 32.93 -33.75
C ARG A 175 -31.44 31.99 -33.73
N ARG A 176 -32.57 32.60 -33.36
CA ARG A 176 -33.92 32.33 -33.86
C ARG A 176 -33.99 31.80 -35.31
N ARG A 177 -35.12 31.12 -35.55
CA ARG A 177 -35.84 30.80 -36.80
C ARG A 177 -35.65 29.35 -37.24
N ALA A 178 -36.68 28.60 -37.59
CA ALA A 178 -38.08 28.90 -37.89
C ALA A 178 -38.94 27.66 -37.59
#